data_AF-A0A1Y5DML4-F1
#
_entry.id   AF-A0A1Y5DML4-F1
#
_cell.length_a   1.000
_cell.length_b   1.000
_cell.length_c   1.000
_cell.angle_alpha   90.00
_cell.angle_beta   90.00
_cell.angle_gamma   90.00
#
_symmetry.space_group_name_H-M   'P 1'
#
loop_
_entity.id
_entity.type
_entity.pdbx_description
1 polymer ?
#
loop_
_entity_poly.entity_id
_entity_poly.type
_entity_poly.pdbx_seq_one_letter_code
_entity_poly.pdbx_strand_id
1 'polypeptide(L)'
;LHLPQGLYMVGVITLFFFVIIITGVIVQLKKIIKNFFLYRKDQTTRSQMNDMHNIVGVISLPYALMYALSGVILNLLILVQIPSVLVLYKGDLDGVTRDAGFYSHRSIASGESLAMPDLKSFVDNLARQNNTEITRLNIYAYGDKNAVFQVDGLYNTGFNESFTRYYQVSTDSYPSEMNLSENNAFARGLVILYSMHFANYAGTDMRLIYFVLAIAFCGMIVAGNVLWVVKRQRKNEYPKTLAFTRGATLGGCIGVITATAFSFFLERTLPEALNEREHLIEYAFGVVLLLITIAGFFAHKIRPFIGYNLITSGILLSVTVAFEWLVFGQTMIAMFNNGYPMLGYVSFALGLSAILL
;
A
#
# COMPACT_ATOMS: atom_id res chain seq x y z
N LEU A 1 8.06 4.99 4.80
CA LEU A 1 8.67 5.53 6.04
C LEU A 1 9.95 6.24 5.64
N HIS A 2 9.94 7.57 5.60
CA HIS A 2 11.14 8.40 5.41
C HIS A 2 12.04 8.43 6.67
N LEU A 3 11.95 7.40 7.52
CA LEU A 3 12.92 7.16 8.57
C LEU A 3 14.16 6.53 7.96
N PRO A 4 15.38 6.92 8.39
CA PRO A 4 16.59 6.18 8.04
C PRO A 4 16.37 4.70 8.40
N GLN A 5 16.55 3.80 7.43
CA GLN A 5 16.36 2.35 7.58
C GLN A 5 14.91 1.85 7.77
N GLY A 6 13.89 2.72 7.66
CA GLY A 6 12.48 2.32 7.78
C GLY A 6 12.08 1.21 6.79
N LEU A 7 12.66 1.23 5.59
CA LEU A 7 12.48 0.18 4.57
C LEU A 7 12.93 -1.20 5.10
N TYR A 8 14.13 -1.29 5.66
CA TYR A 8 14.66 -2.56 6.19
C TYR A 8 13.87 -3.06 7.40
N MET A 9 13.40 -2.15 8.26
CA MET A 9 12.56 -2.51 9.40
C MET A 9 11.25 -3.16 8.94
N VAL A 10 10.54 -2.52 8.00
CA VAL A 10 9.33 -3.09 7.38
C VAL A 10 9.66 -4.40 6.69
N GLY A 11 10.80 -4.46 6.00
CA GLY A 11 11.31 -5.67 5.38
C GLY A 11 11.42 -6.86 6.34
N VAL A 12 12.09 -6.68 7.48
CA VAL A 12 12.21 -7.73 8.50
C VAL A 12 10.83 -8.13 9.06
N ILE A 13 9.94 -7.17 9.30
CA ILE A 13 8.56 -7.46 9.75
C ILE A 13 7.80 -8.29 8.71
N THR A 14 7.89 -7.92 7.43
CA THR A 14 7.25 -8.67 6.34
C THR A 14 7.85 -10.07 6.16
N LEU A 15 9.14 -10.26 6.45
CA LEU A 15 9.77 -11.58 6.46
C LEU A 15 9.19 -12.48 7.55
N PHE A 16 9.07 -11.98 8.79
CA PHE A 16 8.38 -12.73 9.85
C PHE A 16 6.94 -13.03 9.49
N PHE A 17 6.24 -12.06 8.90
CA PHE A 17 4.88 -12.24 8.44
C PHE A 17 4.75 -13.35 7.37
N PHE A 18 5.67 -13.38 6.39
CA PHE A 18 5.76 -14.45 5.40
C PHE A 18 5.98 -15.82 6.05
N VAL A 19 6.93 -15.92 6.98
CA VAL A 19 7.21 -17.17 7.72
C VAL A 19 5.98 -17.64 8.53
N ILE A 20 5.26 -16.71 9.17
CA ILE A 20 4.04 -17.00 9.93
C ILE A 20 2.95 -17.57 9.01
N ILE A 21 2.75 -16.98 7.82
CA ILE A 21 1.77 -17.49 6.85
C ILE A 21 2.14 -18.90 6.41
N ILE A 22 3.37 -19.12 5.96
CA ILE A 22 3.83 -20.44 5.48
C ILE A 22 3.68 -21.49 6.59
N THR A 23 4.07 -21.15 7.82
CA THR A 23 3.91 -22.04 8.98
C THR A 23 2.44 -22.35 9.24
N GLY A 24 1.57 -21.34 9.19
CA GLY A 24 0.12 -21.51 9.38
C GLY A 24 -0.50 -22.43 8.33
N VAL A 25 -0.11 -22.26 7.06
CA VAL A 25 -0.53 -23.12 5.95
C VAL A 25 -0.08 -24.56 6.19
N ILE A 26 1.19 -24.78 6.52
CA ILE A 26 1.74 -26.13 6.79
C ILE A 26 0.98 -26.82 7.93
N VAL A 27 0.73 -26.11 9.03
CA VAL A 27 0.02 -26.64 10.19
C VAL A 27 -1.44 -26.99 9.87
N GLN A 28 -2.10 -26.18 9.03
CA GLN A 28 -3.51 -26.37 8.68
C GLN A 28 -3.72 -27.22 7.42
N LEU A 29 -2.67 -27.58 6.68
CA LEU A 29 -2.76 -28.19 5.35
C LEU A 29 -3.70 -29.40 5.30
N LYS A 30 -3.64 -30.29 6.31
CA LYS A 30 -4.48 -31.50 6.39
C LYS A 30 -5.95 -31.22 6.72
N LYS A 31 -6.24 -30.05 7.28
CA LYS A 31 -7.57 -29.67 7.78
C LYS A 31 -8.20 -28.54 6.98
N ILE A 32 -7.44 -27.88 6.10
CA ILE A 32 -7.83 -26.66 5.40
C ILE A 32 -9.12 -26.88 4.60
N ILE A 33 -9.21 -27.97 3.84
CA ILE A 33 -10.38 -28.31 3.03
C ILE A 33 -11.58 -28.65 3.91
N LYS A 34 -11.39 -29.51 4.92
CA LYS A 34 -12.48 -29.94 5.81
C LYS A 34 -13.07 -28.79 6.60
N ASN A 35 -12.21 -27.94 7.16
CA ASN A 35 -12.63 -26.82 8.01
C ASN A 35 -13.18 -25.65 7.20
N PHE A 36 -12.82 -25.53 5.91
CA PHE A 36 -13.34 -24.49 5.03
C PHE A 36 -14.85 -24.61 4.81
N PHE A 37 -15.38 -25.84 4.75
CA PHE A 37 -16.82 -26.07 4.58
C PHE A 37 -17.58 -26.21 5.92
N LEU A 38 -16.91 -26.01 7.05
CA LEU A 38 -17.48 -26.23 8.37
C LEU A 38 -17.83 -24.89 9.04
N TYR A 39 -19.12 -24.60 9.18
CA TYR A 39 -19.61 -23.54 10.06
C TYR A 39 -20.66 -24.08 11.02
N ARG A 40 -20.31 -24.18 12.31
CA ARG A 40 -21.21 -24.74 13.33
C ARG A 40 -22.01 -23.63 14.02
N LYS A 41 -23.21 -23.35 13.50
CA LYS A 41 -24.11 -22.32 14.02
C LYS A 41 -24.57 -22.59 15.47
N ASP A 42 -24.85 -23.84 15.83
CA ASP A 42 -25.44 -24.18 17.13
C ASP A 42 -24.41 -24.39 18.26
N GLN A 43 -23.16 -23.99 18.02
CA GLN A 43 -22.06 -24.17 18.97
C GLN A 43 -21.72 -22.86 19.71
N THR A 44 -20.88 -22.97 20.73
CA THR A 44 -20.38 -21.81 21.48
C THR A 44 -19.76 -20.74 20.57
N THR A 45 -19.86 -19.46 20.94
CA THR A 45 -19.28 -18.32 20.19
C THR A 45 -17.79 -18.52 19.87
N ARG A 46 -17.04 -19.17 20.76
CA ARG A 46 -15.63 -19.52 20.52
C ARG A 46 -15.47 -20.50 19.36
N SER A 47 -16.34 -21.50 19.25
CA SER A 47 -16.34 -22.47 18.15
C SER A 47 -16.69 -21.78 16.83
N GLN A 48 -17.72 -20.93 16.83
CA GLN A 48 -18.11 -20.14 15.65
C GLN A 48 -16.96 -19.22 15.19
N MET A 49 -16.30 -18.54 16.13
CA MET A 49 -15.16 -17.67 15.83
C MET A 49 -13.97 -18.45 15.27
N ASN A 50 -13.73 -19.66 15.78
CA ASN A 50 -12.69 -20.54 15.24
C ASN A 50 -13.03 -21.03 13.82
N ASP A 51 -14.30 -21.37 13.57
CA ASP A 51 -14.77 -21.77 12.24
C ASP A 51 -14.64 -20.58 11.26
N MET A 52 -15.07 -19.39 11.66
CA MET A 52 -14.93 -18.15 10.88
C MET A 52 -13.46 -17.80 10.60
N HIS A 53 -12.57 -17.91 11.60
CA HIS A 53 -11.13 -17.70 11.43
C HIS A 53 -10.54 -18.65 10.38
N ASN A 54 -10.98 -19.91 10.34
CA ASN A 54 -10.54 -20.85 9.32
C ASN A 54 -11.09 -20.49 7.93
N ILE A 55 -12.41 -20.22 7.82
CA ILE A 55 -13.04 -19.89 6.53
C ILE A 55 -12.42 -18.64 5.93
N VAL A 56 -12.44 -17.54 6.68
CA VAL A 56 -11.85 -16.25 6.24
C VAL A 56 -10.34 -16.39 6.02
N GLY A 57 -9.68 -17.20 6.86
CA GLY A 57 -8.29 -17.63 6.70
C GLY A 57 -7.98 -18.13 5.30
N VAL A 58 -8.75 -19.11 4.83
CA VAL A 58 -8.55 -19.72 3.51
C VAL A 58 -8.91 -18.77 2.37
N ILE A 59 -10.02 -18.02 2.48
CA ILE A 59 -10.45 -17.06 1.44
C ILE A 59 -9.39 -15.99 1.21
N SER A 60 -8.83 -15.43 2.29
CA SER A 60 -7.84 -14.35 2.23
C SER A 60 -6.39 -14.84 2.10
N LEU A 61 -6.13 -16.15 2.13
CA LEU A 61 -4.78 -16.70 2.06
C LEU A 61 -4.00 -16.28 0.80
N PRO A 62 -4.58 -16.35 -0.42
CA PRO A 62 -3.84 -15.93 -1.63
C PRO A 62 -3.43 -14.46 -1.56
N TYR A 63 -4.32 -13.61 -1.06
CA TYR A 63 -4.06 -12.18 -0.83
C TYR A 63 -2.94 -11.98 0.20
N ALA A 64 -3.04 -12.64 1.36
CA ALA A 64 -2.05 -12.51 2.43
C ALA A 64 -0.66 -12.99 1.99
N LEU A 65 -0.60 -14.11 1.25
CA LEU A 65 0.65 -14.66 0.72
C LEU A 65 1.27 -13.72 -0.32
N MET A 66 0.46 -13.16 -1.22
CA MET A 66 0.92 -12.19 -2.21
C MET A 66 1.50 -10.94 -1.54
N TYR A 67 0.83 -10.37 -0.54
CA TYR A 67 1.33 -9.20 0.21
C TYR A 67 2.57 -9.51 1.04
N ALA A 68 2.64 -10.70 1.66
CA ALA A 68 3.82 -11.11 2.41
C ALA A 68 5.04 -11.31 1.51
N LEU A 69 4.88 -12.00 0.38
CA LEU A 69 5.95 -12.24 -0.58
C LEU A 69 6.43 -10.93 -1.23
N SER A 70 5.50 -10.13 -1.75
CA SER A 70 5.84 -8.83 -2.35
C SER A 70 6.45 -7.89 -1.32
N GLY A 71 5.94 -7.85 -0.09
CA GLY A 71 6.51 -7.07 1.01
C GLY A 71 7.99 -7.42 1.28
N VAL A 72 8.32 -8.71 1.33
CA VAL A 72 9.72 -9.16 1.48
C VAL A 72 10.57 -8.73 0.29
N ILE A 73 10.12 -8.97 -0.94
CA ILE A 73 10.89 -8.65 -2.14
C ILE A 73 11.13 -7.14 -2.27
N LEU A 74 10.12 -6.32 -2.01
CA LEU A 74 10.20 -4.86 -2.19
C LEU A 74 10.98 -4.17 -1.08
N ASN A 75 10.85 -4.61 0.17
CA ASN A 75 11.49 -3.97 1.33
C ASN A 75 12.84 -4.60 1.69
N LEU A 76 13.08 -5.86 1.32
CA LEU A 76 14.36 -6.55 1.47
C LEU A 76 14.92 -6.96 0.10
N LEU A 77 14.90 -6.04 -0.86
CA LEU A 77 15.40 -6.30 -2.22
C LEU A 77 16.82 -6.86 -2.23
N ILE A 78 17.63 -6.51 -1.23
CA ILE A 78 18.98 -7.03 -1.01
C ILE A 78 19.04 -8.58 -0.93
N LEU A 79 18.00 -9.23 -0.41
CA LEU A 79 17.92 -10.70 -0.35
C LEU A 79 17.79 -11.35 -1.73
N VAL A 80 17.22 -10.62 -2.70
CA VAL A 80 17.14 -11.05 -4.10
C VAL A 80 18.38 -10.59 -4.85
N GLN A 81 18.83 -9.35 -4.61
CA GLN A 81 19.90 -8.70 -5.35
C GLN A 81 21.27 -9.36 -5.11
N ILE A 82 21.67 -9.60 -3.86
CA ILE A 82 23.01 -10.17 -3.56
C ILE A 82 23.21 -11.55 -4.20
N PRO A 83 22.30 -12.53 -4.03
CA PRO A 83 22.46 -13.83 -4.68
C PRO A 83 22.44 -13.70 -6.20
N SER A 84 21.63 -12.80 -6.77
CA SER A 84 21.59 -12.56 -8.21
C SER A 84 22.93 -12.03 -8.71
N VAL A 85 23.51 -11.02 -8.04
CA VAL A 85 24.83 -10.45 -8.39
C VAL A 85 25.92 -11.53 -8.33
N LEU A 86 25.96 -12.32 -7.25
CA LEU A 86 27.04 -13.28 -7.01
C LEU A 86 26.95 -14.52 -7.92
N VAL A 87 25.72 -15.04 -8.13
CA VAL A 87 25.51 -16.31 -8.85
C VAL A 87 25.25 -16.09 -10.33
N LEU A 88 24.37 -15.14 -10.68
CA LEU A 88 23.92 -14.93 -12.06
C LEU A 88 24.82 -13.93 -12.81
N TYR A 89 25.20 -12.83 -12.16
CA TYR A 89 25.93 -11.72 -12.79
C TYR A 89 27.43 -11.68 -12.45
N LYS A 90 27.94 -12.68 -11.71
CA LYS A 90 29.37 -12.86 -11.39
C LYS A 90 30.06 -11.59 -10.87
N GLY A 91 29.35 -10.78 -10.08
CA GLY A 91 29.86 -9.53 -9.51
C GLY A 91 29.51 -8.25 -10.29
N ASP A 92 28.84 -8.34 -11.44
CA ASP A 92 28.35 -7.17 -12.19
C ASP A 92 27.06 -6.60 -11.57
N LEU A 93 27.22 -5.62 -10.68
CA LEU A 93 26.12 -4.92 -10.02
C LEU A 93 25.29 -4.08 -11.02
N ASP A 94 25.94 -3.49 -12.02
CA ASP A 94 25.30 -2.66 -13.03
C ASP A 94 24.46 -3.50 -14.00
N GLY A 95 24.90 -4.73 -14.28
CA GLY A 95 24.11 -5.74 -14.98
C GLY A 95 22.78 -6.04 -14.31
N VAL A 96 22.77 -6.24 -12.99
CA VAL A 96 21.53 -6.52 -12.24
C VAL A 96 20.56 -5.35 -12.25
N THR A 97 21.05 -4.13 -12.05
CA THR A 97 20.17 -2.94 -12.02
C THR A 97 19.61 -2.60 -13.39
N ARG A 98 20.41 -2.76 -14.45
CA ARG A 98 20.00 -2.65 -15.85
C ARG A 98 18.91 -3.66 -16.19
N ASP A 99 19.09 -4.93 -15.83
CA ASP A 99 18.11 -5.99 -16.12
C ASP A 99 16.89 -5.93 -15.19
N ALA A 100 16.98 -5.28 -14.03
CA ALA A 100 15.83 -5.00 -13.18
C ALA A 100 14.87 -3.95 -13.78
N GLY A 101 15.28 -3.25 -14.84
CA GLY A 101 14.50 -2.18 -15.47
C GLY A 101 14.64 -0.81 -14.81
N PHE A 102 15.61 -0.63 -13.90
CA PHE A 102 15.87 0.66 -13.23
C PHE A 102 16.79 1.60 -14.04
N TYR A 103 16.84 1.45 -15.36
CA TYR A 103 17.66 2.34 -16.18
C TYR A 103 17.00 3.74 -16.25
N SER A 104 17.58 4.70 -15.53
CA SER A 104 17.22 6.12 -15.63
C SER A 104 18.28 6.88 -16.42
N HIS A 105 17.93 7.42 -17.59
CA HIS A 105 18.81 8.34 -18.30
C HIS A 105 18.46 9.77 -17.91
N ARG A 106 19.35 10.43 -17.14
CA ARG A 106 19.23 11.85 -16.80
C ARG A 106 20.24 12.64 -17.62
N SER A 107 19.76 13.26 -18.69
CA SER A 107 20.60 14.11 -19.52
C SER A 107 20.95 15.43 -18.82
N ILE A 108 22.16 15.92 -19.07
CA ILE A 108 22.67 17.22 -18.61
C ILE A 108 22.77 18.13 -19.84
N ALA A 109 22.28 19.37 -19.70
CA ALA A 109 22.33 20.36 -20.77
C ALA A 109 23.77 20.65 -21.19
N SER A 110 24.04 20.65 -22.49
CA SER A 110 25.33 21.02 -23.08
C SER A 110 25.54 22.53 -23.17
N GLY A 111 24.46 23.31 -23.07
CA GLY A 111 24.41 24.75 -23.32
C GLY A 111 24.13 25.10 -24.78
N GLU A 112 24.04 24.11 -25.68
CA GLU A 112 23.68 24.31 -27.09
C GLU A 112 22.16 24.25 -27.25
N SER A 113 21.54 25.36 -27.64
CA SER A 113 20.09 25.44 -27.81
C SER A 113 19.60 24.63 -29.01
N LEU A 114 18.50 23.89 -28.82
CA LEU A 114 17.78 23.14 -29.85
C LEU A 114 16.27 23.43 -29.74
N ALA A 115 15.59 23.62 -30.87
CA ALA A 115 14.14 23.75 -30.89
C ALA A 115 13.45 22.43 -30.51
N MET A 116 12.49 22.49 -29.59
CA MET A 116 11.76 21.30 -29.13
C MET A 116 10.54 21.04 -30.02
N PRO A 117 10.20 19.77 -30.31
CA PRO A 117 8.98 19.45 -31.04
C PRO A 117 7.73 19.77 -30.20
N ASP A 118 6.58 19.90 -30.86
CA ASP A 118 5.31 20.05 -30.16
C ASP A 118 5.02 18.80 -29.32
N LEU A 119 5.06 18.95 -27.99
CA LEU A 119 4.95 17.85 -27.05
C LEU A 119 3.60 17.12 -27.16
N LYS A 120 2.53 17.87 -27.43
CA LYS A 120 1.19 17.30 -27.57
C LYS A 120 1.13 16.40 -28.80
N SER A 121 1.58 16.88 -29.95
CA SER A 121 1.63 16.10 -31.18
C SER A 121 2.58 14.90 -31.05
N PHE A 122 3.72 15.06 -30.38
CA PHE A 122 4.65 13.96 -30.12
C PHE A 122 3.98 12.84 -29.31
N VAL A 123 3.33 13.17 -28.19
CA VAL A 123 2.63 12.21 -27.34
C VAL A 123 1.44 11.57 -28.07
N ASP A 124 0.63 12.37 -28.77
CA ASP A 124 -0.54 11.89 -29.52
C ASP A 124 -0.13 10.92 -30.65
N ASN A 125 0.97 11.23 -31.35
CA ASN A 125 1.50 10.37 -32.41
C ASN A 125 2.03 9.05 -31.87
N LEU A 126 2.79 9.11 -30.77
CA LEU A 126 3.35 7.92 -30.12
C LEU A 126 2.26 6.99 -29.58
N ALA A 127 1.24 7.57 -28.93
CA ALA A 127 0.07 6.85 -28.45
C ALA A 127 -0.67 6.11 -29.58
N ARG A 128 -0.90 6.80 -30.70
CA ARG A 128 -1.60 6.23 -31.87
C ARG A 128 -0.77 5.16 -32.57
N GLN A 129 0.52 5.41 -32.80
CA GLN A 129 1.38 4.51 -33.55
C GLN A 129 1.55 3.16 -32.84
N ASN A 130 1.70 3.18 -31.53
CA ASN A 130 1.96 1.98 -30.74
C ASN A 130 0.70 1.38 -30.10
N ASN A 131 -0.47 1.99 -30.31
CA ASN A 131 -1.72 1.66 -29.62
C ASN A 131 -1.51 1.61 -28.09
N THR A 132 -1.01 2.71 -27.54
CA THR A 132 -0.64 2.85 -26.13
C THR A 132 -1.34 4.03 -25.48
N GLU A 133 -1.50 3.94 -24.17
CA GLU A 133 -1.88 5.07 -23.32
C GLU A 133 -0.61 5.63 -22.66
N ILE A 134 -0.28 6.90 -22.95
CA ILE A 134 0.86 7.57 -22.32
C ILE A 134 0.42 8.08 -20.96
N THR A 135 1.08 7.60 -19.92
CA THR A 135 0.76 7.93 -18.53
C THR A 135 1.66 9.02 -17.96
N ARG A 136 2.89 9.14 -18.49
CA ARG A 136 3.88 10.10 -18.01
C ARG A 136 4.86 10.50 -19.12
N LEU A 137 5.24 11.77 -19.10
CA LEU A 137 6.32 12.33 -19.90
C LEU A 137 7.26 13.09 -18.97
N ASN A 138 8.47 12.59 -18.78
CA ASN A 138 9.54 13.33 -18.10
C ASN A 138 10.48 13.92 -19.15
N ILE A 139 10.90 15.17 -18.95
CA ILE A 139 11.77 15.86 -19.89
C ILE A 139 13.05 16.27 -19.19
N TYR A 140 14.18 15.87 -19.76
CA TYR A 140 15.51 16.24 -19.30
C TYR A 140 16.15 17.20 -20.29
N ALA A 141 16.87 18.21 -19.78
CA ALA A 141 17.58 19.22 -20.58
C ALA A 141 16.69 19.89 -21.65
N TYR A 142 15.48 20.34 -21.28
CA TYR A 142 14.52 20.97 -22.21
C TYR A 142 15.16 22.18 -22.92
N GLY A 143 14.99 22.27 -24.25
CA GLY A 143 15.52 23.36 -25.07
C GLY A 143 17.01 23.25 -25.42
N ASP A 144 17.66 22.15 -25.04
CA ASP A 144 19.07 21.86 -25.31
C ASP A 144 19.22 20.73 -26.33
N LYS A 145 20.36 20.66 -27.01
CA LYS A 145 20.72 19.56 -27.91
C LYS A 145 20.75 18.20 -27.21
N ASN A 146 21.04 18.17 -25.91
CA ASN A 146 21.01 16.96 -25.12
C ASN A 146 19.60 16.64 -24.58
N ALA A 147 18.54 17.31 -25.05
CA ALA A 147 17.18 17.02 -24.59
C ALA A 147 16.80 15.55 -24.81
N VAL A 148 16.30 14.92 -23.74
CA VAL A 148 15.79 13.53 -23.77
C VAL A 148 14.40 13.50 -23.17
N PHE A 149 13.46 12.91 -23.90
CA PHE A 149 12.10 12.67 -23.45
C PHE A 149 11.97 11.23 -22.98
N GLN A 150 11.68 11.05 -21.71
CA GLN A 150 11.31 9.75 -21.16
C GLN A 150 9.79 9.65 -21.17
N VAL A 151 9.29 8.67 -21.92
CA VAL A 151 7.88 8.37 -22.03
C VAL A 151 7.59 7.08 -21.29
N ASP A 152 6.68 7.13 -20.33
CA ASP A 152 6.13 5.94 -19.67
C ASP A 152 4.67 5.74 -20.09
N GLY A 153 4.32 4.53 -20.50
CA GLY A 153 2.98 4.22 -20.97
C GLY A 153 2.57 2.78 -20.72
N LEU A 154 1.29 2.51 -21.00
CA LEU A 154 0.69 1.19 -20.97
C LEU A 154 0.30 0.79 -22.39
N TYR A 155 0.59 -0.45 -22.76
CA TYR A 155 0.03 -1.03 -23.97
C TYR A 155 -1.46 -1.30 -23.78
N ASN A 156 -2.27 -0.97 -24.79
CA ASN A 156 -3.70 -1.34 -24.81
C ASN A 156 -3.90 -2.85 -25.11
N THR A 157 -2.81 -3.59 -25.21
CA THR A 157 -2.76 -5.04 -25.45
C THR A 157 -2.07 -5.72 -24.28
N GLY A 158 -2.60 -6.87 -23.86
CA GLY A 158 -2.01 -7.63 -22.75
C GLY A 158 -2.45 -7.16 -21.37
N PHE A 159 -1.95 -7.82 -20.33
CA PHE A 159 -2.32 -7.55 -18.94
C PHE A 159 -1.25 -6.67 -18.28
N ASN A 160 -1.58 -5.38 -18.14
CA ASN A 160 -0.74 -4.37 -17.49
C ASN A 160 0.70 -4.30 -18.04
N GLU A 161 0.83 -4.40 -19.36
CA GLU A 161 2.13 -4.28 -20.03
C GLU A 161 2.52 -2.80 -20.10
N SER A 162 3.54 -2.43 -19.32
CA SER A 162 4.09 -1.08 -19.31
C SER A 162 5.38 -1.01 -20.10
N PHE A 163 5.68 0.18 -20.61
CA PHE A 163 6.96 0.46 -21.25
C PHE A 163 7.51 1.81 -20.77
N THR A 164 8.83 1.92 -20.83
CA THR A 164 9.55 3.17 -20.72
C THR A 164 10.42 3.31 -21.97
N ARG A 165 10.31 4.45 -22.66
CA ARG A 165 11.12 4.78 -23.83
C ARG A 165 11.80 6.12 -23.67
N TYR A 166 13.04 6.20 -24.12
CA TYR A 166 13.83 7.42 -24.14
C TYR A 166 14.01 7.87 -25.59
N TYR A 167 13.48 9.04 -25.90
CA TYR A 167 13.61 9.67 -27.21
C TYR A 167 14.61 10.82 -27.12
N GLN A 168 15.63 10.79 -27.99
CA GLN A 168 16.66 11.81 -28.06
C GLN A 168 16.30 12.83 -29.15
N VAL A 169 16.10 14.08 -28.75
CA VAL A 169 15.58 15.13 -29.64
C VAL A 169 16.59 15.52 -30.73
N SER A 170 17.89 15.52 -30.42
CA SER A 170 18.93 15.91 -31.38
C SER A 170 19.10 14.95 -32.55
N THR A 171 18.82 13.67 -32.34
CA THR A 171 19.00 12.61 -33.35
C THR A 171 17.69 12.10 -33.93
N ASP A 172 16.55 12.65 -33.46
CA ASP A 172 15.20 12.20 -33.81
C ASP A 172 15.06 10.67 -33.75
N SER A 173 15.54 10.08 -32.66
CA SER A 173 15.64 8.61 -32.56
C SER A 173 15.47 8.10 -31.13
N TYR A 174 15.33 6.77 -31.03
CA TYR A 174 15.30 6.03 -29.77
C TYR A 174 16.61 5.25 -29.64
N PRO A 175 17.65 5.80 -28.97
CA PRO A 175 18.96 5.16 -28.89
C PRO A 175 18.86 3.80 -28.19
N SER A 176 19.50 2.78 -28.76
CA SER A 176 19.46 1.40 -28.22
C SER A 176 20.11 1.29 -26.84
N GLU A 177 21.12 2.13 -26.54
CA GLU A 177 21.73 2.20 -25.22
C GLU A 177 20.79 2.72 -24.14
N MET A 178 19.78 3.52 -24.52
CA MET A 178 18.77 4.03 -23.59
C MET A 178 17.49 3.17 -23.55
N ASN A 179 17.21 2.47 -24.66
CA ASN A 179 15.98 1.70 -24.85
C ASN A 179 16.28 0.20 -24.88
N LEU A 180 16.40 -0.38 -23.70
CA LEU A 180 16.64 -1.82 -23.53
C LEU A 180 15.47 -2.67 -24.07
N SER A 181 15.77 -3.94 -24.34
CA SER A 181 14.77 -4.91 -24.80
C SER A 181 13.67 -5.12 -23.77
N GLU A 182 12.41 -5.06 -24.21
CA GLU A 182 11.23 -5.31 -23.38
C GLU A 182 11.06 -6.80 -23.03
N ASN A 183 11.77 -7.70 -23.73
CA ASN A 183 11.68 -9.14 -23.50
C ASN A 183 12.53 -9.60 -22.30
N ASN A 184 12.40 -8.90 -21.18
CA ASN A 184 13.13 -9.20 -19.95
C ASN A 184 12.18 -9.87 -18.94
N ALA A 185 12.43 -11.15 -18.65
CA ALA A 185 11.60 -11.92 -17.72
C ALA A 185 11.75 -11.45 -16.27
N PHE A 186 12.93 -10.97 -15.88
CA PHE A 186 13.19 -10.47 -14.53
C PHE A 186 12.46 -9.15 -14.28
N ALA A 187 12.61 -8.18 -15.18
CA ALA A 187 11.89 -6.91 -15.13
C ALA A 187 10.36 -7.13 -15.16
N ARG A 188 9.85 -7.99 -16.05
CA ARG A 188 8.41 -8.32 -16.10
C ARG A 188 7.91 -8.95 -14.80
N GLY A 189 8.68 -9.86 -14.20
CA GLY A 189 8.34 -10.45 -12.90
C GLY A 189 8.21 -9.40 -11.80
N LEU A 190 9.13 -8.44 -11.74
CA LEU A 190 9.06 -7.30 -10.82
C LEU A 190 7.83 -6.43 -11.12
N VAL A 191 7.60 -6.04 -12.37
CA VAL A 191 6.43 -5.23 -12.77
C VAL A 191 5.13 -5.90 -12.33
N ILE A 192 4.97 -7.20 -12.54
CA ILE A 192 3.78 -7.95 -12.11
C ILE A 192 3.64 -7.93 -10.58
N LEU A 193 4.74 -8.14 -9.83
CA LEU A 193 4.73 -8.06 -8.36
C LEU A 193 4.36 -6.66 -7.86
N TYR A 194 4.94 -5.60 -8.43
CA TYR A 194 4.58 -4.21 -8.14
C TYR A 194 3.09 -3.97 -8.42
N SER A 195 2.62 -4.40 -9.59
CA SER A 195 1.25 -4.23 -10.02
C SER A 195 0.25 -4.89 -9.05
N MET A 196 0.52 -6.13 -8.66
CA MET A 196 -0.30 -6.86 -7.68
C MET A 196 -0.24 -6.22 -6.28
N HIS A 197 0.94 -5.82 -5.81
CA HIS A 197 1.11 -5.20 -4.49
C HIS A 197 0.35 -3.88 -4.35
N PHE A 198 0.43 -3.04 -5.37
CA PHE A 198 -0.26 -1.74 -5.41
C PHE A 198 -1.68 -1.81 -5.97
N ALA A 199 -2.17 -3.01 -6.33
CA ALA A 199 -3.47 -3.23 -6.95
C ALA A 199 -3.73 -2.31 -8.16
N ASN A 200 -2.70 -2.04 -8.96
CA ASN A 200 -2.73 -1.07 -10.06
C ASN A 200 -2.80 -1.72 -11.46
N TYR A 201 -3.32 -2.94 -11.55
CA TYR A 201 -3.46 -3.69 -12.82
C TYR A 201 -4.91 -3.79 -13.31
N ALA A 202 -5.88 -3.39 -12.49
CA ALA A 202 -7.29 -3.55 -12.78
C ALA A 202 -8.09 -2.36 -12.26
N GLY A 203 -9.36 -2.31 -12.66
CA GLY A 203 -10.27 -1.22 -12.32
C GLY A 203 -10.68 -1.19 -10.85
N THR A 204 -11.69 -0.36 -10.59
CA THR A 204 -12.26 -0.15 -9.24
C THR A 204 -12.83 -1.43 -8.63
N ASP A 205 -13.29 -2.37 -9.45
CA ASP A 205 -13.80 -3.68 -9.08
C ASP A 205 -12.74 -4.52 -8.33
N MET A 206 -11.54 -4.62 -8.86
CA MET A 206 -10.45 -5.34 -8.19
C MET A 206 -9.98 -4.62 -6.93
N ARG A 207 -9.95 -3.29 -6.95
CA ARG A 207 -9.64 -2.50 -5.75
C ARG A 207 -10.65 -2.75 -4.62
N LEU A 208 -11.93 -2.91 -4.95
CA LEU A 208 -12.97 -3.28 -3.99
C LEU A 208 -12.77 -4.70 -3.43
N ILE A 209 -12.42 -5.67 -4.28
CA ILE A 209 -12.10 -7.04 -3.84
C ILE A 209 -10.90 -7.02 -2.88
N TYR A 210 -9.84 -6.28 -3.23
CA TYR A 210 -8.66 -6.12 -2.37
C TYR A 210 -9.01 -5.48 -1.03
N PHE A 211 -9.86 -4.46 -1.03
CA PHE A 211 -10.34 -3.80 0.18
C PHE A 211 -11.11 -4.77 1.09
N VAL A 212 -12.03 -5.56 0.54
CA VAL A 212 -12.79 -6.57 1.30
C VAL A 212 -11.85 -7.64 1.85
N LEU A 213 -10.92 -8.15 1.04
CA LEU A 213 -9.92 -9.13 1.48
C LEU A 213 -8.99 -8.57 2.55
N ALA A 214 -8.59 -7.30 2.46
CA ALA A 214 -7.78 -6.62 3.47
C ALA A 214 -8.51 -6.54 4.82
N ILE A 215 -9.76 -6.09 4.83
CA ILE A 215 -10.57 -6.02 6.05
C ILE A 215 -10.78 -7.42 6.64
N ALA A 216 -11.12 -8.39 5.79
CA ALA A 216 -11.31 -9.77 6.22
C ALA A 216 -10.02 -10.34 6.84
N PHE A 217 -8.88 -10.04 6.25
CA PHE A 217 -7.56 -10.44 6.73
C PHE A 217 -7.22 -9.77 8.08
N CYS A 218 -7.44 -8.46 8.22
CA CYS A 218 -7.28 -7.76 9.50
C CYS A 218 -8.16 -8.37 10.60
N GLY A 219 -9.44 -8.62 10.29
CA GLY A 219 -10.38 -9.26 11.21
C GLY A 219 -9.94 -10.66 11.61
N MET A 220 -9.38 -11.43 10.67
CA MET A 220 -8.85 -12.77 10.94
C MET A 220 -7.66 -12.76 11.91
N ILE A 221 -6.73 -11.81 11.79
CA ILE A 221 -5.61 -11.63 12.73
C ILE A 221 -6.14 -11.33 14.15
N VAL A 222 -7.06 -10.37 14.27
CA VAL A 222 -7.68 -10.01 15.55
C VAL A 222 -8.41 -11.21 16.16
N ALA A 223 -9.20 -11.93 15.36
CA ALA A 223 -9.89 -13.14 15.80
C ALA A 223 -8.92 -14.22 16.30
N GLY A 224 -7.79 -14.43 15.60
CA GLY A 224 -6.74 -15.36 16.00
C GLY A 224 -6.14 -15.00 17.37
N ASN A 225 -5.80 -13.72 17.57
CA ASN A 225 -5.28 -13.23 18.84
C ASN A 225 -6.29 -13.42 19.99
N VAL A 226 -7.56 -13.09 19.75
CA VAL A 226 -8.63 -13.27 20.74
C VAL A 226 -8.83 -14.74 21.09
N LEU A 227 -8.86 -15.64 20.10
CA LEU A 227 -8.99 -17.09 20.33
C LEU A 227 -7.83 -17.64 21.15
N TRP A 228 -6.61 -17.14 20.91
CA TRP A 228 -5.41 -17.50 21.67
C TRP A 228 -5.49 -17.02 23.13
N VAL A 229 -5.90 -15.76 23.35
CA VAL A 229 -6.04 -15.17 24.69
C VAL A 229 -7.09 -15.94 25.50
N VAL A 230 -8.28 -16.19 24.94
CA VAL A 230 -9.37 -16.92 25.60
C VAL A 230 -8.95 -18.35 25.95
N LYS A 231 -8.17 -19.02 25.09
CA LYS A 231 -7.69 -20.38 25.34
C LYS A 231 -6.72 -20.44 26.52
N ARG A 232 -5.82 -19.45 26.67
CA ARG A 232 -4.80 -19.42 27.73
C ARG A 232 -5.34 -18.92 29.06
N GLN A 233 -6.25 -17.96 29.04
CA GLN A 233 -6.92 -17.46 30.25
C GLN A 233 -7.60 -18.59 31.06
N ARG A 234 -8.15 -19.61 30.38
CA ARG A 234 -8.78 -20.77 31.03
C ARG A 234 -7.81 -21.71 31.76
N LYS A 235 -6.53 -21.70 31.41
CA LYS A 235 -5.52 -22.57 32.02
C LYS A 235 -4.93 -21.98 33.31
N ASN A 236 -5.40 -20.80 33.75
CA ASN A 236 -4.83 -20.03 34.87
C ASN A 236 -3.33 -19.73 34.77
N GLU A 237 -2.72 -19.99 33.61
CA GLU A 237 -1.44 -19.44 33.21
C GLU A 237 -1.69 -17.95 32.90
N TYR A 238 -1.53 -17.07 33.90
CA TYR A 238 -1.45 -15.62 33.69
C TYR A 238 0.02 -15.13 33.71
N PRO A 239 0.86 -15.54 32.73
CA PRO A 239 2.19 -14.97 32.59
C PRO A 239 2.08 -13.54 32.03
N LYS A 240 3.12 -12.73 32.27
CA LYS A 240 3.28 -11.39 31.71
C LYS A 240 2.99 -11.33 30.20
N THR A 241 3.27 -12.41 29.46
CA THR A 241 2.98 -12.57 28.03
C THR A 241 1.49 -12.45 27.69
N LEU A 242 0.59 -13.02 28.51
CA LEU A 242 -0.86 -12.96 28.24
C LEU A 242 -1.40 -11.54 28.40
N ALA A 243 -0.98 -10.85 29.46
CA ALA A 243 -1.32 -9.44 29.69
C ALA A 243 -0.77 -8.56 28.57
N PHE A 244 0.46 -8.83 28.13
CA PHE A 244 1.08 -8.12 27.02
C PHE A 244 0.32 -8.28 25.71
N THR A 245 0.06 -9.51 25.28
CA THR A 245 -0.67 -9.77 24.03
C THR A 245 -2.06 -9.17 24.05
N ARG A 246 -2.78 -9.23 25.18
CA ARG A 246 -4.10 -8.60 25.34
C ARG A 246 -4.01 -7.08 25.18
N GLY A 247 -3.12 -6.43 25.94
CA GLY A 247 -2.97 -4.97 25.92
C GLY A 247 -2.54 -4.45 24.56
N ALA A 248 -1.51 -5.07 23.97
CA ALA A 248 -0.99 -4.71 22.65
C ALA A 248 -2.02 -4.94 21.53
N THR A 249 -2.78 -6.05 21.55
CA THR A 249 -3.82 -6.29 20.55
C THR A 249 -4.96 -5.27 20.69
N LEU A 250 -5.44 -5.05 21.91
CA LEU A 250 -6.57 -4.14 22.15
C LEU A 250 -6.19 -2.71 21.80
N GLY A 251 -5.12 -2.20 22.39
CA GLY A 251 -4.67 -0.82 22.24
C GLY A 251 -4.07 -0.55 20.87
N GLY A 252 -3.31 -1.48 20.29
CA GLY A 252 -2.72 -1.32 18.96
C GLY A 252 -3.77 -1.29 17.85
N CYS A 253 -4.69 -2.25 17.83
CA CYS A 253 -5.71 -2.31 16.77
C CYS A 253 -6.67 -1.10 16.82
N ILE A 254 -7.18 -0.74 18.00
CA ILE A 254 -8.08 0.40 18.13
C ILE A 254 -7.35 1.74 18.03
N GLY A 255 -6.08 1.77 18.46
CA GLY A 255 -5.21 2.93 18.38
C GLY A 255 -4.91 3.32 16.95
N VAL A 256 -4.70 2.35 16.04
CA VAL A 256 -4.50 2.66 14.61
C VAL A 256 -5.72 3.35 14.02
N ILE A 257 -6.94 2.88 14.33
CA ILE A 257 -8.18 3.51 13.84
C ILE A 257 -8.28 4.96 14.32
N THR A 258 -8.06 5.18 15.62
CA THR A 258 -8.18 6.51 16.23
C THR A 258 -7.08 7.46 15.79
N ALA A 259 -5.83 6.97 15.70
CA ALA A 259 -4.70 7.74 15.20
C ALA A 259 -4.91 8.14 13.73
N THR A 260 -5.45 7.24 12.90
CA THR A 260 -5.77 7.55 11.50
C THR A 260 -6.85 8.63 11.40
N ALA A 261 -7.94 8.51 12.18
CA ALA A 261 -8.98 9.53 12.22
C ALA A 261 -8.44 10.90 12.68
N PHE A 262 -7.53 10.91 13.65
CA PHE A 262 -6.87 12.12 14.12
C PHE A 262 -5.93 12.71 13.05
N SER A 263 -5.19 11.89 12.31
CA SER A 263 -4.36 12.36 11.20
C SER A 263 -5.19 13.00 10.09
N PHE A 264 -6.34 12.45 9.72
CA PHE A 264 -7.25 13.10 8.76
C PHE A 264 -7.76 14.46 9.25
N PHE A 265 -8.09 14.54 10.54
CA PHE A 265 -8.48 15.81 11.16
C PHE A 265 -7.35 16.85 11.10
N LEU A 266 -6.11 16.45 11.45
CA LEU A 266 -4.95 17.35 11.38
C LEU A 266 -4.61 17.75 9.94
N GLU A 267 -4.61 16.81 9.01
CA GLU A 267 -4.36 17.07 7.60
C GLU A 267 -5.31 18.15 7.08
N ARG A 268 -6.56 18.15 7.55
CA ARG A 268 -7.54 19.12 7.07
C ARG A 268 -7.53 20.46 7.79
N THR A 269 -7.18 20.47 9.07
CA THR A 269 -7.24 21.68 9.91
C THR A 269 -5.92 22.45 9.98
N LEU A 270 -4.78 21.80 9.74
CA LEU A 270 -3.48 22.45 9.77
C LEU A 270 -3.27 23.34 8.53
N PRO A 271 -2.76 24.58 8.69
CA PRO A 271 -2.44 25.46 7.57
C PRO A 271 -1.40 24.84 6.63
N GLU A 272 -1.60 24.99 5.32
CA GLU A 272 -0.67 24.50 4.29
C GLU A 272 0.71 25.14 4.40
N ALA A 273 0.79 26.41 4.81
CA ALA A 273 2.04 27.16 4.96
C ALA A 273 2.88 26.77 6.19
N LEU A 274 2.47 25.76 6.96
CA LEU A 274 3.19 25.32 8.14
C LEU A 274 4.46 24.54 7.74
N ASN A 275 5.63 25.00 8.20
CA ASN A 275 6.88 24.28 8.01
C ASN A 275 6.83 22.91 8.70
N GLU A 276 7.38 21.88 8.04
CA GLU A 276 7.44 20.50 8.56
C GLU A 276 6.06 19.90 8.92
N ARG A 277 4.99 20.37 8.27
CA ARG A 277 3.61 19.90 8.48
C ARG A 277 3.48 18.38 8.37
N GLU A 278 4.16 17.77 7.41
CA GLU A 278 4.14 16.32 7.19
C GLU A 278 4.65 15.58 8.43
N HIS A 279 5.83 15.96 8.95
CA HIS A 279 6.41 15.36 10.15
C HIS A 279 5.54 15.57 11.40
N LEU A 280 4.88 16.73 11.53
CA LEU A 280 3.95 16.97 12.63
C LEU A 280 2.80 15.95 12.64
N ILE A 281 2.23 15.66 11.48
CA ILE A 281 1.12 14.71 11.32
C ILE A 281 1.60 13.27 11.56
N GLU A 282 2.80 12.91 11.08
CA GLU A 282 3.44 11.63 11.35
C GLU A 282 3.69 11.42 12.85
N TYR A 283 4.24 12.41 13.55
CA TYR A 283 4.46 12.33 15.00
C TYR A 283 3.16 12.29 15.78
N ALA A 284 2.17 13.09 15.38
CA ALA A 284 0.83 13.06 15.98
C ALA A 284 0.18 11.68 15.87
N PHE A 285 0.27 11.05 14.70
CA PHE A 285 -0.17 9.66 14.49
C PHE A 285 0.53 8.72 15.47
N GLY A 286 1.87 8.78 15.53
CA GLY A 286 2.68 7.93 16.40
C GLY A 286 2.37 8.10 17.88
N VAL A 287 2.21 9.35 18.35
CA VAL A 287 1.88 9.67 19.74
C VAL A 287 0.48 9.19 20.11
N VAL A 288 -0.53 9.46 19.28
CA VAL A 288 -1.91 9.00 19.55
C VAL A 288 -1.98 7.47 19.57
N LEU A 289 -1.33 6.81 18.60
CA LEU A 289 -1.24 5.36 18.57
C LEU A 289 -0.55 4.82 19.84
N LEU A 290 0.56 5.42 20.26
CA LEU A 290 1.29 5.02 21.45
C LEU A 290 0.45 5.18 22.72
N LEU A 291 -0.20 6.33 22.90
CA LEU A 291 -1.02 6.63 24.06
C LEU A 291 -2.20 5.66 24.19
N ILE A 292 -2.92 5.40 23.08
CA ILE A 292 -4.04 4.45 23.09
C ILE A 292 -3.53 3.02 23.29
N THR A 293 -2.37 2.68 22.72
CA THR A 293 -1.73 1.38 22.96
C THR A 293 -1.42 1.18 24.43
N ILE A 294 -0.79 2.17 25.09
CA ILE A 294 -0.50 2.17 26.53
C ILE A 294 -1.80 2.07 27.34
N ALA A 295 -2.82 2.88 27.02
CA ALA A 295 -4.12 2.84 27.69
C ALA A 295 -4.79 1.46 27.57
N GLY A 296 -4.58 0.75 26.46
CA GLY A 296 -5.06 -0.61 26.23
C GLY A 296 -4.54 -1.63 27.25
N PHE A 297 -3.34 -1.44 27.82
CA PHE A 297 -2.82 -2.31 28.90
C PHE A 297 -3.55 -2.10 30.23
N PHE A 298 -4.07 -0.91 30.48
CA PHE A 298 -4.80 -0.55 31.69
C PHE A 298 -6.33 -0.63 31.54
N ALA A 299 -6.81 -1.01 30.34
CA ALA A 299 -8.23 -1.13 30.04
C ALA A 299 -8.83 -2.37 30.73
N HIS A 300 -9.53 -2.14 31.85
CA HIS A 300 -10.23 -3.19 32.60
C HIS A 300 -11.50 -3.65 31.88
N LYS A 301 -12.26 -2.70 31.32
CA LYS A 301 -13.51 -2.96 30.57
C LYS A 301 -13.25 -2.81 29.07
N ILE A 302 -13.09 -3.95 28.38
CA ILE A 302 -12.73 -4.00 26.96
C ILE A 302 -13.79 -3.34 26.07
N ARG A 303 -15.07 -3.66 26.26
CA ARG A 303 -16.16 -3.14 25.40
C ARG A 303 -16.28 -1.61 25.46
N PRO A 304 -16.35 -0.96 26.64
CA PRO A 304 -16.33 0.50 26.73
C PRO A 304 -15.06 1.12 26.14
N PHE A 305 -13.89 0.52 26.36
CA PHE A 305 -12.64 1.03 25.81
C PHE A 305 -12.67 1.08 24.28
N ILE A 306 -13.16 0.01 23.63
CA ILE A 306 -13.35 -0.02 22.18
C ILE A 306 -14.38 1.05 21.77
N GLY A 307 -15.55 1.06 22.41
CA GLY A 307 -16.64 1.97 22.08
C GLY A 307 -16.25 3.45 22.15
N TYR A 308 -15.54 3.86 23.22
CA TYR A 308 -15.09 5.25 23.36
C TYR A 308 -14.12 5.67 22.27
N ASN A 309 -13.18 4.79 21.88
CA ASN A 309 -12.23 5.09 20.81
C ASN A 309 -12.92 5.13 19.43
N LEU A 310 -13.87 4.23 19.16
CA LEU A 310 -14.68 4.27 17.92
C LEU A 310 -15.50 5.56 17.84
N ILE A 311 -16.23 5.91 18.90
CA ILE A 311 -17.00 7.17 18.97
C ILE A 311 -16.09 8.38 18.79
N THR A 312 -14.93 8.40 19.45
CA THR A 312 -13.96 9.49 19.31
C THR A 312 -13.47 9.60 17.87
N SER A 313 -13.19 8.47 17.22
CA SER A 313 -12.81 8.42 15.81
C SER A 313 -13.94 8.92 14.89
N GLY A 314 -15.19 8.51 15.14
CA GLY A 314 -16.36 8.97 14.40
C GLY A 314 -16.62 10.47 14.57
N ILE A 315 -16.43 11.01 15.78
CA ILE A 315 -16.51 12.46 16.03
C ILE A 315 -15.41 13.19 15.26
N LEU A 316 -14.15 12.73 15.34
CA LEU A 316 -13.04 13.36 14.61
C LEU A 316 -13.32 13.41 13.10
N LEU A 317 -13.78 12.29 12.52
CA LEU A 317 -14.14 12.25 11.09
C LEU A 317 -15.34 13.14 10.75
N SER A 318 -16.36 13.19 11.61
CA SER A 318 -17.52 14.07 11.44
C SER A 318 -17.12 15.54 11.46
N VAL A 319 -16.26 15.92 12.40
CA VAL A 319 -15.71 17.28 12.50
C VAL A 319 -14.85 17.61 11.28
N THR A 320 -14.03 16.66 10.80
CA THR A 320 -13.27 16.82 9.55
C THR A 320 -14.21 17.16 8.39
N VAL A 321 -15.23 16.34 8.13
CA VAL A 321 -16.19 16.56 7.03
C VAL A 321 -16.95 17.89 7.20
N ALA A 322 -17.35 18.23 8.42
CA ALA A 322 -17.99 19.52 8.70
C ALA A 322 -17.06 20.69 8.38
N PHE A 323 -15.79 20.62 8.78
CA PHE A 323 -14.78 21.62 8.47
C PHE A 323 -14.54 21.74 6.96
N GLU A 324 -14.44 20.61 6.24
CA GLU A 324 -14.30 20.61 4.78
C GLU A 324 -15.42 21.38 4.10
N TRP A 325 -16.66 21.11 4.50
CA TRP A 325 -17.82 21.71 3.86
C TRP A 325 -17.97 23.20 4.23
N LEU A 326 -17.61 23.57 5.46
CA LEU A 326 -17.63 24.96 5.92
C LEU A 326 -16.58 25.83 5.22
N VAL A 327 -15.35 25.32 5.04
CA VAL A 327 -14.23 26.10 4.50
C VAL A 327 -14.12 25.97 2.97
N PHE A 328 -14.38 24.78 2.43
CA PHE A 328 -14.11 24.46 1.02
C PHE A 328 -15.37 24.05 0.24
N GLY A 329 -16.56 24.11 0.83
CA GLY A 329 -17.81 23.67 0.21
C GLY A 329 -18.10 24.32 -1.14
N GLN A 330 -17.92 25.64 -1.25
CA GLN A 330 -18.15 26.37 -2.52
C GLN A 330 -17.17 25.90 -3.62
N THR A 331 -15.89 25.76 -3.28
CA THR A 331 -14.86 25.26 -4.20
C THR A 331 -15.14 23.84 -4.65
N MET A 332 -15.57 22.96 -3.73
CA MET A 332 -15.93 21.58 -4.07
C MET A 332 -17.13 21.51 -5.02
N ILE A 333 -18.17 22.32 -4.81
CA ILE A 333 -19.31 22.41 -5.73
C ILE A 333 -18.85 22.92 -7.10
N ALA A 334 -17.99 23.94 -7.14
CA ALA A 334 -17.46 24.46 -8.40
C ALA A 334 -16.64 23.39 -9.16
N MET A 335 -15.77 22.66 -8.46
CA MET A 335 -14.98 21.57 -9.05
C MET A 335 -15.85 20.43 -9.56
N PHE A 336 -16.88 20.06 -8.80
CA PHE A 336 -17.86 19.06 -9.23
C PHE A 336 -18.55 19.46 -10.54
N ASN A 337 -19.01 20.70 -10.64
CA ASN A 337 -19.65 21.23 -11.85
C ASN A 337 -18.69 21.33 -13.05
N ASN A 338 -17.38 21.44 -12.80
CA ASN A 338 -16.34 21.44 -13.85
C ASN A 338 -15.85 20.02 -14.21
N GLY A 339 -16.53 18.96 -13.77
CA GLY A 339 -16.21 17.58 -14.14
C GLY A 339 -15.16 16.91 -13.25
N TYR A 340 -14.87 17.45 -12.06
CA TYR A 340 -13.95 16.86 -11.08
C TYR A 340 -14.68 16.31 -9.84
N PRO A 341 -15.55 15.28 -9.97
CA PRO A 341 -16.35 14.76 -8.86
C PRO A 341 -15.53 14.02 -7.79
N MET A 342 -14.30 13.60 -8.13
CA MET A 342 -13.46 12.79 -7.23
C MET A 342 -13.16 13.46 -5.88
N LEU A 343 -13.14 14.79 -5.83
CA LEU A 343 -12.93 15.54 -4.58
C LEU A 343 -14.06 15.31 -3.57
N GLY A 344 -15.30 15.13 -4.03
CA GLY A 344 -16.44 14.84 -3.15
C GLY A 344 -16.48 13.41 -2.63
N TYR A 345 -15.83 12.46 -3.31
CA TYR A 345 -15.83 11.06 -2.90
C TYR A 345 -15.05 10.83 -1.60
N VAL A 346 -13.97 11.59 -1.37
CA VAL A 346 -13.18 11.49 -0.14
C VAL A 346 -14.00 11.96 1.06
N SER A 347 -14.62 13.13 0.99
CA SER A 347 -15.50 13.66 2.05
C SER A 347 -16.67 12.72 2.33
N PHE A 348 -17.28 12.16 1.28
CA PHE A 348 -18.34 11.15 1.42
C PHE A 348 -17.86 9.89 2.14
N ALA A 349 -16.68 9.36 1.79
CA ALA A 349 -16.11 8.19 2.42
C ALA A 349 -15.77 8.42 3.91
N LEU A 350 -15.23 9.61 4.25
CA LEU A 350 -14.99 9.99 5.64
C LEU A 350 -16.30 10.10 6.43
N GLY A 351 -17.34 10.71 5.83
CA GLY A 351 -18.66 10.83 6.45
C GLY A 351 -19.34 9.47 6.66
N LEU A 352 -19.28 8.58 5.68
CA LEU A 352 -19.80 7.21 5.80
C LEU A 352 -19.05 6.44 6.89
N SER A 353 -17.71 6.58 6.94
CA SER A 353 -16.89 5.94 7.98
C SER A 353 -17.24 6.48 9.37
N ALA A 354 -17.50 7.78 9.50
CA ALA A 354 -17.93 8.39 10.75
C ALA A 354 -19.25 7.83 11.28
N ILE A 355 -20.19 7.48 10.39
CA ILE A 355 -21.48 6.88 10.75
C ILE A 355 -21.34 5.40 11.14
N LEU A 356 -20.40 4.68 10.53
CA LEU A 356 -20.16 3.25 10.79
C LEU A 356 -19.39 2.98 12.08
N LEU A 357 -18.63 3.96 12.59
CA LEU A 357 -17.87 3.92 13.85
C LEU A 357 -18.75 4.30 15.04
#